data_AF-A0A951L6R0-F1
#
_entry.id   AF-A0A951L6R0-F1
#
_cell.length_a   1.000
_cell.length_b   1.000
_cell.length_c   1.000
_cell.angle_alpha   90.00
_cell.angle_beta   90.00
_cell.angle_gamma   90.00
#
_symmetry.space_group_name_H-M   'P 1'
#
loop_
_entity.id
_entity.type
_entity.pdbx_description
1 polymer ?
#
loop_
_entity_poly.entity_id
_entity_poly.type
_entity_poly.pdbx_seq_one_letter_code
_entity_poly.pdbx_strand_id
1 'polypeptide(L)'
;MTTNASMKMLIGSVEQRTEGALATWQSMRQECQQALDKLEVLKRHRERYSELLRGGLQNGMSGFATSAYLGFIKKIDDVVLTQQGEVIRIEAACARQWEQVVALRREKRTYELLGERSETRELQTALRRSQREIDDVLQRAASLPALFN
;
A
#
# COMPACT_ATOMS: atom_id res chain seq x y z
N MET A 1 -32.61 2.64 -5.25
CA MET A 1 -32.41 1.68 -4.12
C MET A 1 -31.40 0.58 -4.44
N THR A 2 -31.56 -0.28 -5.47
CA THR A 2 -30.63 -1.39 -5.76
C THR A 2 -29.21 -0.90 -6.13
N THR A 3 -29.10 0.20 -6.87
CA THR A 3 -27.81 0.75 -7.35
C THR A 3 -26.92 1.27 -6.23
N ASN A 4 -27.51 1.86 -5.17
CA ASN A 4 -26.77 2.38 -4.02
C ASN A 4 -26.20 1.25 -3.16
N ALA A 5 -27.00 0.22 -2.89
CA ALA A 5 -26.56 -0.96 -2.15
C ALA A 5 -25.43 -1.70 -2.88
N SER A 6 -25.53 -1.85 -4.20
CA SER A 6 -24.45 -2.42 -5.02
C SER A 6 -23.17 -1.58 -4.99
N MET A 7 -23.27 -0.25 -5.01
CA MET A 7 -22.09 0.64 -4.91
C MET A 7 -21.40 0.51 -3.55
N LYS A 8 -22.17 0.47 -2.45
CA LYS A 8 -21.62 0.27 -1.10
C LYS A 8 -20.90 -1.07 -0.96
N MET A 9 -21.44 -2.13 -1.55
CA MET A 9 -20.77 -3.44 -1.63
C MET A 9 -19.44 -3.38 -2.39
N LEU A 10 -19.40 -2.69 -3.54
CA LEU A 10 -18.16 -2.51 -4.30
C LEU A 10 -17.11 -1.71 -3.52
N ILE A 11 -17.51 -0.61 -2.87
CA ILE A 11 -16.60 0.19 -2.02
C ILE A 11 -16.02 -0.68 -0.91
N GLY A 12 -16.86 -1.44 -0.20
CA GLY A 12 -16.41 -2.34 0.87
C GLY A 12 -15.45 -3.43 0.38
N SER A 13 -15.72 -4.01 -0.80
CA SER A 13 -14.82 -5.01 -1.40
C SER A 13 -13.45 -4.41 -1.76
N VAL A 14 -13.42 -3.21 -2.36
CA VAL A 14 -12.14 -2.55 -2.69
C VAL A 14 -11.41 -2.09 -1.44
N GLU A 15 -12.12 -1.66 -0.40
CA GLU A 15 -11.55 -1.33 0.90
C GLU A 15 -10.83 -2.53 1.52
N GLN A 16 -11.48 -3.69 1.58
CA GLN A 16 -10.86 -4.91 2.08
C GLN A 16 -9.62 -5.31 1.26
N ARG A 17 -9.69 -5.19 -0.08
CA ARG A 17 -8.53 -5.42 -0.96
C ARG A 17 -7.40 -4.44 -0.70
N THR A 18 -7.72 -3.16 -0.44
CA THR A 18 -6.75 -2.10 -0.15
C THR A 18 -6.04 -2.36 1.17
N GLU A 19 -6.78 -2.73 2.21
CA GLU A 19 -6.23 -3.07 3.53
C GLU A 19 -5.32 -4.30 3.44
N GLY A 20 -5.74 -5.35 2.74
CA GLY A 20 -4.93 -6.52 2.49
C GLY A 20 -3.63 -6.18 1.75
N ALA A 21 -3.72 -5.42 0.65
CA ALA A 21 -2.55 -5.01 -0.12
C ALA A 21 -1.58 -4.12 0.69
N LEU A 22 -2.11 -3.26 1.57
CA LEU A 22 -1.33 -2.42 2.46
C LEU A 22 -0.61 -3.24 3.54
N ALA A 23 -1.28 -4.23 4.14
CA ALA A 23 -0.68 -5.13 5.11
C ALA A 23 0.46 -5.94 4.48
N THR A 24 0.25 -6.47 3.27
CA THR A 24 1.31 -7.15 2.50
C THR A 24 2.50 -6.23 2.25
N TRP A 25 2.25 -4.99 1.80
CA TRP A 25 3.33 -4.01 1.59
C TRP A 25 4.12 -3.71 2.87
N GLN A 26 3.43 -3.57 4.02
CA GLN A 26 4.09 -3.35 5.31
C GLN A 26 4.98 -4.52 5.70
N SER A 27 4.52 -5.76 5.52
CA SER A 27 5.33 -6.96 5.75
C SER A 27 6.58 -6.98 4.88
N MET A 28 6.42 -6.77 3.57
CA MET A 28 7.55 -6.75 2.63
C MET A 28 8.55 -5.62 2.96
N ARG A 29 8.06 -4.48 3.45
CA ARG A 29 8.92 -3.38 3.89
C ARG A 29 9.72 -3.74 5.14
N GLN A 30 9.15 -4.48 6.07
CA GLN A 30 9.88 -5.01 7.23
C GLN A 30 10.93 -6.04 6.81
N GLU A 31 10.59 -6.94 5.88
CA GLU A 31 11.54 -7.90 5.31
C GLU A 31 12.71 -7.19 4.61
N CYS A 32 12.42 -6.12 3.85
CA CYS A 32 13.44 -5.29 3.22
C CYS A 32 14.39 -4.67 4.25
N GLN A 33 13.85 -4.15 5.35
CA GLN A 33 14.67 -3.57 6.42
C GLN A 33 15.58 -4.64 7.06
N GLN A 34 15.04 -5.82 7.35
CA GLN A 34 15.84 -6.92 7.90
C GLN A 34 16.95 -7.37 6.94
N ALA A 35 16.67 -7.40 5.63
CA ALA A 35 17.66 -7.72 4.60
C ALA A 35 18.77 -6.66 4.52
N LEU A 36 18.42 -5.37 4.67
CA LEU A 36 19.37 -4.26 4.74
C LEU A 36 20.24 -4.33 5.99
N ASP A 37 19.64 -4.57 7.16
CA ASP A 37 20.37 -4.70 8.43
C ASP A 37 21.39 -5.85 8.36
N LYS A 38 20.98 -6.99 7.79
CA LYS A 38 21.87 -8.14 7.56
C LYS A 38 23.01 -7.79 6.61
N LEU A 39 22.72 -7.05 5.53
CA LEU A 39 23.74 -6.59 4.59
C LEU A 39 24.76 -5.66 5.28
N GLU A 40 24.29 -4.76 6.13
CA GLU A 40 25.15 -3.85 6.89
C GLU A 40 26.07 -4.63 7.85
N VAL A 41 25.54 -5.63 8.56
CA VAL A 41 26.32 -6.53 9.41
C VAL A 41 27.43 -7.22 8.60
N LEU A 42 27.10 -7.78 7.43
CA LEU A 42 28.09 -8.45 6.57
C LEU A 42 29.19 -7.49 6.09
N LYS A 43 28.83 -6.27 5.69
CA LYS A 43 29.80 -5.22 5.29
C LYS A 43 30.73 -4.85 6.44
N ARG A 44 30.21 -4.66 7.65
CA ARG A 44 31.02 -4.37 8.85
C ARG A 44 31.98 -5.52 9.17
N HIS A 45 31.54 -6.77 9.03
CA HIS A 45 32.42 -7.93 9.18
C HIS A 45 33.54 -7.90 8.13
N ARG A 46 33.19 -7.70 6.86
CA ARG A 46 34.14 -7.62 5.75
C ARG A 46 35.24 -6.57 6.01
N GLU A 47 34.84 -5.38 6.46
CA GLU A 47 35.76 -4.29 6.79
C GLU A 47 36.69 -4.67 7.94
N ARG A 48 36.15 -5.20 9.05
CA ARG A 48 36.95 -5.65 10.19
C ARG A 48 38.01 -6.67 9.79
N TYR A 49 37.66 -7.66 8.98
CA TYR A 49 38.63 -8.67 8.50
C TYR A 49 39.68 -8.07 7.54
N SER A 50 39.29 -7.06 6.76
CA SER A 50 40.23 -6.32 5.90
C SER A 50 41.24 -5.51 6.72
N GLU A 51 40.81 -4.92 7.83
CA GLU A 51 41.69 -4.21 8.77
C GLU A 51 42.64 -5.17 9.49
N LEU A 52 42.14 -6.32 9.96
CA LEU A 52 42.97 -7.35 10.57
C LEU A 52 44.04 -7.87 9.62
N LEU A 53 43.68 -8.10 8.35
CA LEU A 53 44.63 -8.49 7.32
C LEU A 53 45.70 -7.39 7.10
N ARG A 54 45.28 -6.13 6.99
CA ARG A 54 46.20 -5.00 6.78
C ARG A 54 47.18 -4.84 7.94
N GLY A 55 46.69 -4.89 9.18
CA GLY A 55 47.54 -4.83 10.37
C GLY A 55 48.45 -6.05 10.50
N GLY A 56 47.94 -7.24 10.13
CA GLY A 56 48.73 -8.46 10.06
C GLY A 56 49.89 -8.36 9.08
N LEU A 57 49.64 -7.88 7.86
CA LEU A 57 50.67 -7.70 6.83
C LEU A 57 51.75 -6.70 7.28
N GLN A 58 51.38 -5.63 7.98
CA GLN A 58 52.34 -4.65 8.52
C GLN A 58 53.23 -5.24 9.64
N ASN A 59 52.72 -6.22 10.40
CA ASN A 59 53.41 -6.81 11.55
C ASN A 59 54.07 -8.17 11.25
N GLY A 60 54.18 -8.58 9.98
CA GLY A 60 54.83 -9.84 9.60
C GLY A 60 53.96 -11.09 9.76
N MET A 61 52.70 -11.04 9.33
CA MET A 61 51.78 -12.19 9.28
C MET A 61 52.33 -13.32 8.39
N SER A 62 52.14 -14.57 8.82
CA SER A 62 52.55 -15.73 8.04
C SER A 62 51.77 -15.85 6.72
N GLY A 63 52.41 -16.44 5.70
CA GLY A 63 51.75 -16.67 4.40
C GLY A 63 50.49 -17.53 4.50
N PHE A 64 50.49 -18.53 5.39
CA PHE A 64 49.32 -19.36 5.66
C PHE A 64 48.15 -18.55 6.24
N ALA A 65 48.41 -17.71 7.25
CA ALA A 65 47.39 -16.85 7.84
C ALA A 65 46.85 -15.85 6.80
N THR A 66 47.74 -15.23 6.02
CA THR A 66 47.36 -14.31 4.94
C THR A 66 46.39 -14.96 3.94
N SER A 67 46.72 -16.17 3.47
CA SER A 67 45.86 -16.93 2.55
C SER A 67 44.51 -17.28 3.17
N ALA A 68 44.47 -17.63 4.46
CA ALA A 68 43.23 -17.92 5.17
C ALA A 68 42.32 -16.68 5.27
N TYR A 69 42.88 -15.52 5.62
CA TYR A 69 42.15 -14.24 5.67
C TYR A 69 41.59 -13.86 4.30
N LEU A 70 42.40 -13.93 3.24
CA LEU A 70 41.94 -13.65 1.87
C LEU A 70 40.80 -14.58 1.44
N GLY A 71 40.92 -15.89 1.73
CA GLY A 71 39.87 -16.86 1.44
C GLY A 71 38.57 -16.57 2.20
N PHE A 72 38.67 -16.12 3.45
CA PHE A 72 37.51 -15.75 4.25
C PHE A 72 36.85 -14.45 3.78
N ILE A 73 37.64 -13.41 3.46
CA ILE A 73 37.13 -12.15 2.91
C ILE A 73 36.38 -12.42 1.59
N LYS A 74 36.94 -13.25 0.71
CA LYS A 74 36.28 -13.65 -0.53
C LYS A 74 34.90 -14.29 -0.28
N LYS A 75 34.81 -15.19 0.70
CA LYS A 75 33.51 -15.79 1.08
C LYS A 75 32.52 -14.76 1.58
N ILE A 76 32.95 -13.76 2.37
CA ILE A 76 32.07 -12.67 2.79
C ILE A 76 31.63 -11.85 1.58
N ASP A 77 32.54 -11.49 0.68
CA ASP A 77 32.22 -10.71 -0.52
C ASP A 77 31.16 -11.43 -1.38
N ASP A 78 31.28 -12.75 -1.57
CA ASP A 78 30.29 -13.57 -2.29
C ASP A 78 28.90 -13.55 -1.62
N VAL A 79 28.87 -13.63 -0.28
CA VAL A 79 27.62 -13.55 0.50
C VAL A 79 27.03 -12.13 0.47
N VAL A 80 27.86 -11.09 0.51
CA VAL A 80 27.45 -9.68 0.40
C VAL A 80 26.78 -9.44 -0.94
N LEU A 81 27.38 -9.90 -2.05
CA LEU A 81 26.81 -9.77 -3.38
C LEU A 81 25.44 -10.45 -3.48
N THR A 82 25.33 -11.67 -2.94
CA THR A 82 24.07 -12.41 -2.91
C THR A 82 23.00 -11.65 -2.10
N GLN A 83 23.37 -11.15 -0.92
CA GLN A 83 22.45 -10.39 -0.06
C GLN A 83 22.04 -9.05 -0.68
N GLN A 84 22.92 -8.38 -1.42
CA GLN A 84 22.60 -7.18 -2.19
C GLN A 84 21.55 -7.46 -3.28
N GLY A 85 21.73 -8.56 -4.03
CA GLY A 85 20.74 -8.98 -5.03
C GLY A 85 19.37 -9.23 -4.41
N GLU A 86 19.33 -9.84 -3.22
CA GLU A 86 18.09 -10.08 -2.48
C GLU A 86 17.40 -8.77 -2.03
N VAL A 87 18.17 -7.81 -1.50
CA VAL A 87 17.64 -6.48 -1.16
C VAL A 87 17.00 -5.82 -2.38
N ILE A 88 17.71 -5.78 -3.51
CA ILE A 88 17.20 -5.18 -4.76
C ILE A 88 15.91 -5.87 -5.21
N ARG A 89 15.85 -7.21 -5.11
CA ARG A 89 14.67 -7.99 -5.47
C ARG A 89 13.46 -7.63 -4.60
N ILE A 90 13.66 -7.51 -3.28
CA ILE A 90 12.60 -7.16 -2.33
C ILE A 90 12.16 -5.72 -2.53
N GLU A 91 13.09 -4.77 -2.70
CA GLU A 91 12.79 -3.36 -2.97
C GLU A 91 11.94 -3.19 -4.23
N ALA A 92 12.31 -3.87 -5.32
CA ALA A 92 11.54 -3.85 -6.55
C ALA A 92 10.12 -4.44 -6.37
N ALA A 93 9.99 -5.49 -5.55
CA ALA A 93 8.70 -6.08 -5.23
C ALA A 93 7.83 -5.15 -4.36
N CYS A 94 8.43 -4.49 -3.37
CA CYS A 94 7.79 -3.45 -2.55
C CYS A 94 7.27 -2.29 -3.40
N ALA A 95 8.06 -1.82 -4.37
CA ALA A 95 7.64 -0.74 -5.28
C ALA A 95 6.40 -1.12 -6.09
N ARG A 96 6.40 -2.33 -6.69
CA ARG A 96 5.22 -2.86 -7.42
C ARG A 96 3.99 -3.01 -6.52
N GLN A 97 4.18 -3.50 -5.29
CA GLN A 97 3.09 -3.65 -4.33
C GLN A 97 2.52 -2.28 -3.93
N TRP A 98 3.38 -1.26 -3.79
CA TRP A 98 2.93 0.10 -3.51
C TRP A 98 2.09 0.68 -4.65
N GLU A 99 2.49 0.47 -5.91
CA GLU A 99 1.69 0.86 -7.07
C GLU A 99 0.29 0.20 -7.05
N GLN A 100 0.20 -1.06 -6.65
CA GLN A 100 -1.08 -1.76 -6.47
C GLN A 100 -1.94 -1.11 -5.38
N VAL A 101 -1.35 -0.77 -4.22
CA VAL A 101 -2.07 -0.05 -3.15
C VAL A 101 -2.61 1.28 -3.65
N VAL A 102 -1.80 2.04 -4.40
CA VAL A 102 -2.22 3.32 -4.99
C VAL A 102 -3.34 3.12 -6.00
N ALA A 103 -3.27 2.10 -6.85
CA ALA A 103 -4.32 1.78 -7.81
C ALA A 103 -5.66 1.45 -7.12
N LEU A 104 -5.63 0.60 -6.10
CA LEU A 104 -6.83 0.24 -5.32
C LEU A 104 -7.43 1.45 -4.60
N ARG A 105 -6.61 2.35 -4.06
CA ARG A 105 -7.09 3.60 -3.46
C ARG A 105 -7.78 4.51 -4.48
N ARG A 106 -7.24 4.60 -5.70
CA ARG A 106 -7.87 5.35 -6.79
C ARG A 106 -9.19 4.71 -7.23
N GLU A 107 -9.24 3.38 -7.31
CA GLU A 107 -10.45 2.62 -7.61
C GLU A 107 -11.53 2.88 -6.55
N LYS A 108 -11.18 2.77 -5.25
CA LYS A 108 -12.07 3.09 -4.13
C LYS A 108 -12.64 4.50 -4.25
N ARG A 109 -11.77 5.50 -4.47
CA ARG A 109 -12.20 6.90 -4.59
C ARG A 109 -13.14 7.11 -5.78
N THR A 110 -12.94 6.39 -6.87
CA THR A 110 -13.83 6.44 -8.04
C THR A 110 -15.23 5.94 -7.67
N TYR A 111 -15.32 4.80 -6.96
CA TYR A 111 -16.61 4.27 -6.52
C TYR A 111 -17.32 5.17 -5.50
N GLU A 112 -16.59 5.76 -4.56
CA GLU A 112 -17.13 6.76 -3.63
C GLU A 112 -17.79 7.93 -4.37
N LEU A 113 -17.07 8.53 -5.33
CA LEU A 113 -17.58 9.66 -6.11
C LEU A 113 -18.82 9.28 -6.95
N LEU A 114 -18.86 8.07 -7.50
CA LEU A 114 -20.03 7.57 -8.21
C LEU A 114 -21.21 7.33 -7.27
N GLY A 115 -20.95 6.84 -6.06
CA GLY A 115 -21.93 6.69 -4.99
C GLY A 115 -22.55 8.02 -4.58
N GLU A 116 -21.72 9.01 -4.25
CA GLU A 116 -22.14 10.37 -3.88
C GLU A 116 -23.00 11.02 -4.98
N ARG A 117 -22.61 10.87 -6.25
CA ARG A 117 -23.39 11.37 -7.40
C ARG A 117 -24.74 10.66 -7.54
N SER A 118 -24.78 9.35 -7.30
CA SER A 118 -26.03 8.57 -7.33
C SER A 118 -26.97 9.02 -6.21
N GLU A 119 -26.46 9.17 -4.99
CA GLU A 119 -27.24 9.65 -3.83
C GLU A 119 -27.82 11.04 -4.08
N THR A 120 -27.00 11.95 -4.60
CA THR A 120 -27.45 13.30 -4.95
C THR A 120 -28.60 13.28 -5.95
N ARG A 121 -28.53 12.43 -6.98
CA ARG A 121 -29.60 12.29 -7.98
C ARG A 121 -30.87 11.66 -7.40
N GLU A 122 -30.73 10.66 -6.54
CA GLU A 122 -31.86 10.04 -5.84
C GLU A 122 -32.57 11.07 -4.93
N LEU A 123 -31.82 11.85 -4.16
CA LEU A 123 -32.34 12.93 -3.31
C LEU A 123 -33.07 14.01 -4.11
N GLN A 124 -32.48 14.48 -5.22
CA GLN A 124 -33.14 15.45 -6.09
C GLN A 124 -34.44 14.91 -6.70
N THR A 125 -34.46 13.63 -7.07
CA THR A 125 -35.66 12.98 -7.61
C THR A 125 -36.74 12.83 -6.54
N ALA A 126 -36.37 12.44 -5.33
CA ALA A 126 -37.28 12.33 -4.20
C ALA A 126 -37.87 13.69 -3.80
N LEU A 127 -37.04 14.74 -3.76
CA LEU A 127 -37.49 16.11 -3.47
C LEU A 127 -38.51 16.60 -4.50
N ARG A 128 -38.24 16.38 -5.80
CA ARG A 128 -39.18 16.73 -6.88
C ARG A 128 -40.50 15.97 -6.80
N ARG A 129 -40.47 14.70 -6.37
CA ARG A 129 -41.70 13.91 -6.15
C ARG A 129 -42.51 14.46 -4.98
N SER A 130 -41.85 14.71 -3.85
CA SER A 130 -42.50 15.28 -2.66
C SER A 130 -43.11 16.66 -2.93
N GLN A 131 -42.42 17.53 -3.68
CA GLN A 131 -42.96 18.83 -4.08
C GLN A 131 -44.25 18.67 -4.90
N ARG A 132 -44.26 17.77 -5.90
CA ARG A 132 -45.48 17.50 -6.69
C ARG A 132 -46.62 16.98 -5.85
N GLU A 133 -46.35 16.09 -4.91
CA GLU A 133 -47.38 15.56 -4.00
C GLU A 133 -47.98 16.65 -3.11
N ILE A 134 -47.16 17.58 -2.61
CA ILE A 134 -47.62 18.75 -1.84
C ILE A 134 -48.47 19.66 -2.72
N ASP A 135 -48.00 19.99 -3.92
CA ASP A 135 -48.71 20.86 -4.86
C ASP A 135 -50.08 20.27 -5.23
N ASP A 136 -50.17 18.96 -5.50
CA ASP A 136 -51.42 18.26 -5.78
C ASP A 136 -52.41 18.34 -4.61
N VAL A 137 -51.93 18.17 -3.38
CA VAL A 137 -52.76 18.28 -2.16
C VAL A 137 -53.24 19.71 -1.96
N LEU A 138 -52.37 20.70 -2.13
CA LEU A 138 -52.72 22.12 -2.03
C LEU A 138 -53.74 22.51 -3.10
N GLN A 139 -53.58 22.06 -4.33
CA GLN A 139 -54.50 22.33 -5.43
C GLN A 139 -55.87 21.71 -5.17
N ARG A 140 -55.92 20.47 -4.65
CA ARG A 140 -57.17 19.83 -4.21
C ARG A 140 -57.84 20.62 -3.08
N ALA A 141 -57.09 21.03 -2.07
CA ALA A 141 -57.60 21.83 -0.96
C ALA A 141 -58.14 23.19 -1.42
N ALA A 142 -57.46 23.86 -2.36
CA ALA A 142 -57.91 25.13 -2.94
C ALA A 142 -59.15 24.98 -3.85
N SER A 143 -59.33 23.81 -4.47
CA SER A 143 -60.48 23.51 -5.32
C SER A 143 -61.75 23.10 -4.55
N LEU A 144 -61.66 22.88 -3.23
CA LEU A 144 -62.83 22.65 -2.40
C LEU A 144 -63.60 23.97 -2.22
N PRO A 145 -64.87 24.06 -2.65
CA PRO A 145 -65.67 25.25 -2.44
C PRO A 145 -65.84 25.50 -0.94
N ALA A 146 -65.71 26.75 -0.52
CA ALA A 146 -65.99 27.18 0.84
C ALA A 146 -67.47 26.90 1.18
N LEU A 147 -67.77 25.69 1.66
CA LEU A 147 -69.10 25.28 2.14
C LEU A 147 -69.38 25.77 3.57
N PHE A 148 -68.94 26.99 3.87
CA PHE A 148 -69.30 27.70 5.09
C PHE A 148 -69.46 29.19 4.75
N ASN A 149 -70.68 29.54 4.34
CA ASN A 149 -71.37 30.80 4.60
C ASN A 149 -72.87 30.55 4.50
#